data_AF-A0A239P5Y5-F1
#
_entry.id   AF-A0A239P5Y5-F1
#
_cell.length_a   1.000
_cell.length_b   1.000
_cell.length_c   1.000
_cell.angle_alpha   90.00
_cell.angle_beta   90.00
_cell.angle_gamma   90.00
#
_symmetry.space_group_name_H-M   'P 1'
#
loop_
_entity.id
_entity.type
_entity.pdbx_description
1 polymer ?
#
loop_
_entity_poly.entity_id
_entity_poly.type
_entity_poly.pdbx_seq_one_letter_code
_entity_poly.pdbx_strand_id
1 'polypeptide(L)'
;MSSNSAQPWEFVSRDDRVAASQSGWVFDTAMLLLTRPLDAAIAEILQVIGVEAEADRAWMFEYDVDHLRFRNTHEWSRGGVGSFVQDLQHVPVTMIGWLHQRLVLGQAVMVNDIEALPRSAGALRAEFIRQNNKSVLSVPVFHDGRLAACIGFDAVAAPRRWSDEIADLFRCADLIAAARYGRSPITSGEEDSQAAYPALIYLRRAHGILGTPLTEIVGLRSSKDYTEVWLVDGAMVLDPRPLTQWLGLIPPGWFVRIHRTAVVNHQFVREVVRRSSGAWQLRLHDYEDHWPVSRAGRAELRAHLGV
;
A
#
# COMPACT_ATOMS: atom_id res chain seq x y z
N MET A 1 -4.54 19.97 36.13
CA MET A 1 -4.85 18.61 35.63
C MET A 1 -5.10 18.75 34.14
N SER A 2 -4.05 18.60 33.32
CA SER A 2 -4.18 18.67 31.87
C SER A 2 -4.88 17.40 31.41
N SER A 3 -6.08 17.52 30.85
CA SER A 3 -6.75 16.40 30.19
C SER A 3 -5.86 15.95 29.03
N ASN A 4 -5.37 14.72 29.12
CA ASN A 4 -4.63 14.09 28.03
C ASN A 4 -5.63 13.79 26.91
N SER A 5 -5.85 14.74 25.99
CA SER A 5 -6.72 14.50 24.84
C SER A 5 -6.06 13.44 23.97
N ALA A 6 -6.57 12.22 24.07
CA ALA A 6 -6.00 11.06 23.40
C ALA A 6 -6.00 11.28 21.88
N GLN A 7 -4.87 11.00 21.21
CA GLN A 7 -4.72 11.31 19.79
C GLN A 7 -5.68 10.48 18.93
N PRO A 8 -6.39 11.08 17.96
CA PRO A 8 -7.41 10.37 17.16
C PRO A 8 -6.83 9.24 16.29
N TRP A 9 -5.55 9.32 15.94
CA TRP A 9 -4.79 8.24 15.33
C TRP A 9 -3.30 8.36 15.70
N GLU A 10 -2.57 7.26 15.58
CA GLU A 10 -1.15 7.15 15.89
C GLU A 10 -0.41 6.35 14.81
N PHE A 11 0.86 6.64 14.62
CA PHE A 11 1.77 5.87 13.78
C PHE A 11 2.86 5.29 14.66
N VAL A 12 3.09 3.99 14.54
CA VAL A 12 4.04 3.28 15.39
C VAL A 12 5.04 2.57 14.51
N SER A 13 6.32 2.94 14.62
CA SER A 13 7.38 2.22 13.92
C SER A 13 7.62 0.90 14.63
N ARG A 14 7.99 -0.13 13.85
CA ARG A 14 8.34 -1.45 14.38
C ARG A 14 9.38 -1.37 15.52
N ASP A 15 10.43 -0.59 15.33
CA ASP A 15 11.55 -0.49 16.27
C ASP A 15 11.18 0.24 17.57
N ASP A 16 10.08 1.00 17.58
CA ASP A 16 9.63 1.76 18.76
C ASP A 16 8.96 0.86 19.81
N ARG A 17 8.69 -0.41 19.49
CA ARG A 17 7.96 -1.36 20.35
C ARG A 17 8.66 -2.73 20.44
N VAL A 18 9.88 -2.76 20.96
CA VAL A 18 10.61 -4.02 21.29
C VAL A 18 10.29 -4.50 22.71
N ALA A 19 9.03 -4.40 23.15
CA ALA A 19 8.65 -4.92 24.46
C ALA A 19 8.60 -6.45 24.42
N ALA A 20 9.12 -7.09 25.48
CA ALA A 20 8.91 -8.51 25.74
C ALA A 20 7.40 -8.71 25.99
N SER A 21 6.70 -9.27 25.01
CA SER A 21 5.31 -9.66 25.22
C SER A 21 5.25 -11.03 25.90
N GLN A 22 4.27 -11.17 26.80
CA GLN A 22 3.92 -12.45 27.41
C GLN A 22 2.77 -13.16 26.67
N SER A 23 2.32 -12.64 25.52
CA SER A 23 1.22 -13.24 24.77
C SER A 23 1.63 -14.55 24.09
N GLY A 24 0.64 -15.44 23.92
CA GLY A 24 0.81 -16.69 23.19
C GLY A 24 0.90 -16.52 21.67
N TRP A 25 0.61 -15.32 21.14
CA TRP A 25 0.32 -15.10 19.72
C TRP A 25 1.40 -15.62 18.79
N VAL A 26 2.66 -15.31 19.11
CA VAL A 26 3.80 -15.68 18.28
C VAL A 26 4.00 -17.19 18.28
N PHE A 27 3.83 -17.82 19.44
CA PHE A 27 3.93 -19.27 19.59
C PHE A 27 2.80 -19.97 18.84
N ASP A 28 1.55 -19.56 19.06
CA ASP A 28 0.39 -20.15 18.39
C ASP A 28 0.46 -19.94 16.87
N THR A 29 0.88 -18.76 16.42
CA THR A 29 1.14 -18.46 15.01
C THR A 29 2.17 -19.42 14.41
N ALA A 30 3.31 -19.59 15.07
CA ALA A 30 4.34 -20.51 14.60
C ALA A 30 3.83 -21.97 14.56
N MET A 31 3.14 -22.41 15.62
CA MET A 31 2.61 -23.77 15.70
C MET A 31 1.56 -24.05 14.63
N LEU A 32 0.64 -23.11 14.37
CA LEU A 32 -0.36 -23.24 13.31
C LEU A 32 0.29 -23.30 11.93
N LEU A 33 1.25 -22.40 11.63
CA LEU A 33 1.97 -22.41 10.35
C LEU A 33 2.77 -23.69 10.11
N LEU A 34 3.22 -24.37 11.16
CA LEU A 34 3.96 -25.64 11.07
C LEU A 34 3.05 -26.87 10.94
N THR A 35 1.81 -26.80 11.41
CA THR A 35 0.93 -27.98 11.57
C THR A 35 -0.29 -27.98 10.66
N ARG A 36 -0.59 -26.86 9.99
CA ARG A 36 -1.74 -26.70 9.10
C ARG A 36 -1.32 -26.33 7.67
N PRO A 37 -2.16 -26.62 6.66
CA PRO A 37 -2.06 -25.97 5.36
C PRO A 37 -2.10 -24.44 5.51
N LEU A 38 -1.32 -23.73 4.68
CA LEU A 38 -1.03 -22.31 4.89
C LEU A 38 -2.27 -21.41 5.04
N ASP A 39 -3.22 -21.48 4.10
CA ASP A 39 -4.42 -20.61 4.16
C ASP A 39 -5.31 -20.96 5.37
N ALA A 40 -5.43 -22.25 5.70
CA ALA A 40 -6.14 -22.69 6.91
C ALA A 40 -5.45 -22.20 8.18
N ALA A 41 -4.11 -22.22 8.21
CA ALA A 41 -3.32 -21.65 9.30
C ALA A 41 -3.59 -20.16 9.46
N ILE A 42 -3.52 -19.37 8.37
CA ILE A 42 -3.74 -17.92 8.44
C ILE A 42 -5.15 -17.61 8.95
N ALA A 43 -6.17 -18.32 8.48
CA ALA A 43 -7.54 -18.17 8.98
C ALA A 43 -7.65 -18.48 10.49
N GLU A 44 -7.04 -19.57 10.95
CA GLU A 44 -7.05 -19.97 12.38
C GLU A 44 -6.23 -18.99 13.23
N ILE A 45 -5.12 -18.47 12.72
CA ILE A 45 -4.29 -17.44 13.35
C ILE A 45 -5.10 -16.17 13.59
N LEU A 46 -5.76 -15.65 12.54
CA LEU A 46 -6.60 -14.45 12.66
C LEU A 46 -7.69 -14.61 13.71
N GLN A 47 -8.29 -15.81 13.79
CA GLN A 47 -9.26 -16.11 14.84
C GLN A 47 -8.63 -16.07 16.23
N VAL A 48 -7.52 -16.76 16.46
CA VAL A 48 -6.85 -16.83 17.77
C VAL A 48 -6.44 -15.44 18.24
N ILE A 49 -5.67 -14.72 17.42
CA ILE A 49 -5.16 -13.41 17.81
C ILE A 49 -6.30 -12.37 17.88
N GLY A 50 -7.34 -12.49 17.04
CA GLY A 50 -8.50 -11.61 17.08
C GLY A 50 -9.33 -11.78 18.36
N VAL A 51 -9.51 -13.02 18.83
CA VAL A 51 -10.18 -13.30 20.11
C VAL A 51 -9.37 -12.74 21.27
N GLU A 52 -8.07 -13.00 21.32
CA GLU A 52 -7.19 -12.53 22.39
C GLU A 52 -7.01 -11.02 22.40
N ALA A 53 -6.99 -10.37 21.23
CA ALA A 53 -6.97 -8.91 21.09
C ALA A 53 -8.29 -8.25 21.50
N GLU A 54 -9.31 -9.05 21.83
CA GLU A 54 -10.70 -8.63 21.99
C GLU A 54 -11.20 -7.80 20.80
N ALA A 55 -10.73 -8.13 19.60
CA ALA A 55 -11.19 -7.52 18.37
C ALA A 55 -12.57 -8.06 17.98
N ASP A 56 -13.31 -7.28 17.20
CA ASP A 56 -14.56 -7.73 16.59
C ASP A 56 -14.31 -8.39 15.23
N ARG A 57 -13.23 -7.99 14.55
CA ARG A 57 -12.70 -8.66 13.35
C ARG A 57 -11.19 -8.65 13.33
N ALA A 58 -10.62 -9.68 12.72
CA ALA A 58 -9.21 -9.77 12.36
C ALA A 58 -9.11 -10.13 10.89
N TRP A 59 -8.24 -9.44 10.14
CA TRP A 59 -8.22 -9.54 8.68
C TRP A 59 -6.81 -9.46 8.13
N MET A 60 -6.64 -9.99 6.91
CA MET A 60 -5.43 -9.85 6.11
C MET A 60 -5.81 -9.53 4.67
N PHE A 61 -5.20 -8.49 4.11
CA PHE A 61 -5.26 -8.22 2.67
C PHE A 61 -3.88 -8.28 2.04
N GLU A 62 -3.84 -8.63 0.76
CA GLU A 62 -2.62 -8.77 -0.03
C GLU A 62 -2.65 -7.86 -1.25
N TYR A 63 -1.50 -7.26 -1.55
CA TYR A 63 -1.32 -6.46 -2.75
C TYR A 63 -1.22 -7.35 -3.99
N ASP A 64 -1.68 -6.86 -5.13
CA ASP A 64 -1.38 -7.47 -6.42
C ASP A 64 0.09 -7.24 -6.83
N VAL A 65 0.54 -7.94 -7.87
CA VAL A 65 1.94 -7.87 -8.35
C VAL A 65 2.35 -6.42 -8.65
N ASP A 66 1.44 -5.62 -9.21
CA ASP A 66 1.68 -4.23 -9.58
C ASP A 66 1.50 -3.23 -8.42
N HIS A 67 1.05 -3.68 -7.25
CA HIS A 67 0.75 -2.86 -6.06
C HIS A 67 -0.28 -1.74 -6.31
N LEU A 68 -1.18 -1.94 -7.26
CA LEU A 68 -2.23 -0.98 -7.61
C LEU A 68 -3.56 -1.36 -7.00
N ARG A 69 -3.74 -2.65 -6.71
CA ARG A 69 -4.90 -3.18 -6.04
C ARG A 69 -4.49 -4.05 -4.88
N PHE A 70 -5.46 -4.32 -4.03
CA PHE A 70 -5.35 -5.34 -3.02
C PHE A 70 -6.64 -6.17 -2.98
N ARG A 71 -6.51 -7.35 -2.39
CA ARG A 71 -7.62 -8.24 -2.10
C ARG A 71 -7.59 -8.67 -0.64
N ASN A 72 -8.72 -8.64 0.06
CA ASN A 72 -8.87 -9.22 1.39
C ASN A 72 -8.88 -10.74 1.23
N THR A 73 -7.83 -11.42 1.70
CA THR A 73 -7.69 -12.87 1.50
C THR A 73 -8.27 -13.67 2.67
N HIS A 74 -8.23 -13.12 3.88
CA HIS A 74 -8.67 -13.81 5.08
C HIS A 74 -9.32 -12.82 6.04
N GLU A 75 -10.43 -13.23 6.65
CA GLU A 75 -11.07 -12.49 7.74
C GLU A 75 -11.72 -13.46 8.71
N TRP A 76 -11.52 -13.20 9.99
CA TRP A 76 -12.32 -13.75 11.06
C TRP A 76 -13.21 -12.62 11.62
N SER A 77 -14.48 -12.94 11.85
CA SER A 77 -15.44 -12.03 12.50
C SER A 77 -16.05 -12.68 13.74
N ARG A 78 -16.16 -11.91 14.82
CA ARG A 78 -16.92 -12.30 16.01
C ARG A 78 -18.40 -12.53 15.63
N GLY A 79 -19.06 -13.46 16.34
CA GLY A 79 -20.47 -13.75 16.12
C GLY A 79 -21.35 -12.49 16.14
N GLY A 80 -22.16 -12.30 15.09
CA GLY A 80 -23.02 -11.12 14.92
C GLY A 80 -22.37 -9.92 14.21
N VAL A 81 -21.07 -9.98 13.93
CA VAL A 81 -20.34 -8.96 13.15
C VAL A 81 -20.27 -9.38 11.69
N GLY A 82 -20.60 -8.46 10.78
CA GLY A 82 -20.59 -8.72 9.33
C GLY A 82 -19.18 -8.99 8.79
N SER A 83 -19.08 -9.83 7.77
CA SER A 83 -17.82 -10.08 7.04
C SER A 83 -17.78 -9.29 5.73
N PHE A 84 -16.60 -8.82 5.35
CA PHE A 84 -16.35 -7.99 4.17
C PHE A 84 -15.30 -8.56 3.22
N VAL A 85 -14.86 -9.82 3.41
CA VAL A 85 -13.91 -10.49 2.51
C VAL A 85 -14.38 -10.39 1.06
N GLN A 86 -15.62 -10.79 0.77
CA GLN A 86 -16.13 -10.83 -0.60
C GLN A 86 -16.26 -9.44 -1.25
N ASP A 87 -16.44 -8.38 -0.46
CA ASP A 87 -16.56 -7.01 -0.96
C ASP A 87 -15.21 -6.44 -1.43
N LEU A 88 -14.10 -6.94 -0.86
CA LEU A 88 -12.79 -6.33 -0.97
C LEU A 88 -11.82 -7.16 -1.83
N GLN A 89 -12.22 -7.60 -3.03
CA GLN A 89 -11.40 -8.50 -3.86
C GLN A 89 -10.53 -7.82 -4.94
N HIS A 90 -10.85 -6.60 -5.38
CA HIS A 90 -10.11 -5.89 -6.43
C HIS A 90 -9.99 -4.39 -6.13
N VAL A 91 -9.68 -4.08 -4.88
CA VAL A 91 -9.80 -2.75 -4.33
C VAL A 91 -8.60 -1.90 -4.75
N PRO A 92 -8.81 -0.72 -5.35
CA PRO A 92 -7.71 0.17 -5.67
C PRO A 92 -6.97 0.63 -4.41
N VAL A 93 -5.63 0.57 -4.41
CA VAL A 93 -4.78 1.07 -3.30
C VAL A 93 -5.04 2.55 -3.02
N THR A 94 -5.48 3.32 -4.02
CA THR A 94 -5.89 4.71 -3.86
C THR A 94 -7.00 4.91 -2.80
N MET A 95 -7.87 3.92 -2.57
CA MET A 95 -8.90 3.97 -1.53
C MET A 95 -8.29 4.08 -0.13
N ILE A 96 -7.18 3.38 0.09
CA ILE A 96 -6.44 3.35 1.36
C ILE A 96 -5.19 4.22 1.32
N GLY A 97 -5.07 5.17 0.38
CA GLY A 97 -3.81 5.89 0.10
C GLY A 97 -3.18 6.57 1.32
N TRP A 98 -3.98 7.12 2.23
CA TRP A 98 -3.50 7.71 3.48
C TRP A 98 -2.85 6.67 4.42
N LEU A 99 -3.48 5.49 4.54
CA LEU A 99 -2.94 4.36 5.30
C LEU A 99 -1.69 3.79 4.62
N HIS A 100 -1.76 3.57 3.31
CA HIS A 100 -0.70 2.97 2.52
C HIS A 100 0.63 3.74 2.61
N GLN A 101 0.58 5.08 2.64
CA GLN A 101 1.77 5.93 2.83
C GLN A 101 2.57 5.60 4.11
N ARG A 102 1.91 5.07 5.14
CA ARG A 102 2.53 4.67 6.40
C ARG A 102 2.96 3.21 6.38
N LEU A 103 2.13 2.34 5.79
CA LEU A 103 2.45 0.93 5.63
C LEU A 103 3.75 0.71 4.82
N VAL A 104 3.95 1.48 3.74
CA VAL A 104 5.19 1.44 2.94
C VAL A 104 6.44 1.84 3.74
N LEU A 105 6.27 2.64 4.79
CA LEU A 105 7.37 3.04 5.69
C LEU A 105 7.60 2.04 6.83
N GLY A 106 6.92 0.88 6.82
CA GLY A 106 7.01 -0.10 7.90
C GLY A 106 6.32 0.34 9.19
N GLN A 107 5.43 1.34 9.12
CA GLN A 107 4.73 1.86 10.28
C GLN A 107 3.35 1.22 10.41
N ALA A 108 3.03 0.75 11.62
CA ALA A 108 1.67 0.42 11.98
C ALA A 108 0.85 1.70 12.12
N VAL A 109 -0.43 1.60 11.78
CA VAL A 109 -1.38 2.71 11.89
C VAL A 109 -2.49 2.31 12.82
N MET A 110 -2.68 3.13 13.85
CA MET A 110 -3.76 2.99 14.82
C MET A 110 -4.76 4.11 14.61
N VAL A 111 -5.99 3.80 14.22
CA VAL A 111 -7.08 4.77 14.15
C VAL A 111 -7.97 4.54 15.36
N ASN A 112 -7.91 5.45 16.34
CA ASN A 112 -8.68 5.36 17.58
C ASN A 112 -10.07 6.00 17.45
N ASP A 113 -10.20 6.95 16.54
CA ASP A 113 -11.44 7.64 16.21
C ASP A 113 -11.52 7.85 14.69
N ILE A 114 -12.38 7.07 14.04
CA ILE A 114 -12.60 7.14 12.59
C ILE A 114 -13.24 8.45 12.17
N GLU A 115 -14.10 9.04 13.02
CA GLU A 115 -14.79 10.27 12.66
C GLU A 115 -13.83 11.45 12.58
N ALA A 116 -12.78 11.42 13.40
CA ALA A 116 -11.74 12.43 13.45
C ALA A 116 -10.71 12.35 12.31
N LEU A 117 -10.67 11.26 11.52
CA LEU A 117 -9.70 11.10 10.43
C LEU A 117 -9.64 12.32 9.49
N PRO A 118 -8.44 12.71 9.02
CA PRO A 118 -8.27 13.91 8.21
C PRO A 118 -8.96 13.76 6.84
N ARG A 119 -9.26 14.90 6.20
CA ARG A 119 -9.89 14.93 4.86
C ARG A 119 -9.13 14.12 3.80
N SER A 120 -7.79 14.06 3.89
CA SER A 120 -6.95 13.26 3.00
C SER A 120 -7.20 11.74 3.10
N ALA A 121 -7.78 11.27 4.21
CA ALA A 121 -8.21 9.90 4.44
C ALA A 121 -9.70 9.67 4.11
N GLY A 122 -10.36 10.58 3.37
CA GLY A 122 -11.81 10.54 3.18
C GLY A 122 -12.37 9.25 2.60
N ALA A 123 -11.69 8.64 1.62
CA ALA A 123 -12.10 7.35 1.05
C ALA A 123 -11.99 6.21 2.07
N LEU A 124 -10.87 6.14 2.80
CA LEU A 124 -10.65 5.18 3.87
C LEU A 124 -11.67 5.33 5.00
N ARG A 125 -11.94 6.58 5.42
CA ARG A 125 -12.95 6.90 6.44
C ARG A 125 -14.34 6.43 6.01
N ALA A 126 -14.73 6.68 4.76
CA ALA A 126 -16.02 6.23 4.23
C ALA A 126 -16.14 4.70 4.27
N GLU A 127 -15.06 3.99 3.92
CA GLU A 127 -15.04 2.53 3.98
C GLU A 127 -15.12 2.01 5.42
N PHE A 128 -14.36 2.58 6.35
CA PHE A 128 -14.46 2.21 7.77
C PHE A 128 -15.86 2.45 8.34
N ILE A 129 -16.52 3.56 7.98
CA ILE A 129 -17.92 3.82 8.37
C ILE A 129 -18.87 2.80 7.75
N ARG A 130 -18.68 2.45 6.46
CA ARG A 130 -19.49 1.42 5.77
C ARG A 130 -19.42 0.07 6.49
N GLN A 131 -18.23 -0.27 7.01
CA GLN A 131 -18.02 -1.49 7.77
C GLN A 131 -18.34 -1.36 9.28
N ASN A 132 -18.91 -0.23 9.70
CA ASN A 132 -19.26 0.10 11.08
C ASN A 132 -18.07 0.06 12.07
N ASN A 133 -16.86 0.29 11.60
CA ASN A 133 -15.68 0.38 12.47
C ASN A 133 -15.76 1.60 13.38
N LYS A 134 -15.22 1.45 14.59
CA LYS A 134 -15.02 2.51 15.60
C LYS A 134 -13.54 2.81 15.81
N SER A 135 -12.71 1.76 15.79
CA SER A 135 -11.26 1.87 15.73
C SER A 135 -10.67 0.73 14.89
N VAL A 136 -9.46 0.95 14.38
CA VAL A 136 -8.76 0.00 13.49
C VAL A 136 -7.26 0.00 13.79
N LEU A 137 -6.67 -1.19 13.92
CA LEU A 137 -5.23 -1.41 13.87
C LEU A 137 -4.85 -1.99 12.50
N SER A 138 -3.84 -1.42 11.86
CA SER A 138 -3.28 -1.93 10.60
C SER A 138 -1.77 -2.06 10.73
N VAL A 139 -1.24 -3.26 10.47
CA VAL A 139 0.18 -3.60 10.57
C VAL A 139 0.67 -4.10 9.21
N PRO A 140 1.75 -3.53 8.66
CA PRO A 140 2.27 -3.97 7.38
C PRO A 140 2.95 -5.33 7.48
N VAL A 141 2.80 -6.14 6.43
CA VAL A 141 3.47 -7.43 6.27
C VAL A 141 4.53 -7.27 5.18
N PHE A 142 5.79 -7.39 5.55
CA PHE A 142 6.93 -7.24 4.63
C PHE A 142 7.57 -8.57 4.28
N HIS A 143 7.97 -8.72 3.02
CA HIS A 143 8.83 -9.81 2.57
C HIS A 143 9.88 -9.25 1.61
N ASP A 144 11.15 -9.63 1.77
CA ASP A 144 12.28 -9.14 0.97
C ASP A 144 12.32 -7.61 0.76
N GLY A 145 12.04 -6.87 1.84
CA GLY A 145 12.05 -5.40 1.83
C GLY A 145 10.87 -4.76 1.08
N ARG A 146 9.89 -5.55 0.63
CA ARG A 146 8.68 -5.08 -0.06
C ARG A 146 7.44 -5.29 0.80
N LEU A 147 6.52 -4.33 0.77
CA LEU A 147 5.22 -4.43 1.40
C LEU A 147 4.36 -5.42 0.60
N ALA A 148 4.16 -6.62 1.13
CA ALA A 148 3.41 -7.68 0.45
C ALA A 148 1.94 -7.72 0.87
N ALA A 149 1.65 -7.37 2.13
CA ALA A 149 0.33 -7.47 2.70
C ALA A 149 0.11 -6.46 3.84
N CYS A 150 -1.09 -6.48 4.41
CA CYS A 150 -1.42 -5.82 5.66
C CYS A 150 -2.34 -6.74 6.47
N ILE A 151 -2.08 -6.82 7.77
CA ILE A 151 -2.89 -7.56 8.74
C ILE A 151 -3.41 -6.58 9.79
N GLY A 152 -4.60 -6.80 10.32
CA GLY A 152 -5.20 -5.83 11.22
C GLY A 152 -6.39 -6.32 12.01
N PHE A 153 -6.87 -5.43 12.87
CA PHE A 153 -8.03 -5.62 13.72
C PHE A 153 -9.01 -4.47 13.56
N ASP A 154 -10.29 -4.80 13.66
CA ASP A 154 -11.37 -3.83 13.77
C ASP A 154 -12.09 -3.98 15.11
N ALA A 155 -12.45 -2.85 15.72
CA ALA A 155 -13.44 -2.79 16.79
C ALA A 155 -14.70 -2.10 16.27
N VAL A 156 -15.83 -2.78 16.39
CA VAL A 156 -17.14 -2.40 15.85
C VAL A 156 -18.12 -2.07 16.99
N ALA A 157 -18.06 -2.82 18.09
CA ALA A 157 -18.94 -2.66 19.24
C ALA A 157 -18.61 -1.39 20.05
N ALA A 158 -17.32 -1.14 20.29
CA ALA A 158 -16.83 0.03 21.01
C ALA A 158 -15.44 0.44 20.50
N PRO A 159 -15.07 1.74 20.55
CA PRO A 159 -13.71 2.17 20.25
C PRO A 159 -12.70 1.48 21.17
N ARG A 160 -11.61 0.98 20.59
CA ARG A 160 -10.51 0.32 21.29
C ARG A 160 -9.17 0.95 20.93
N ARG A 161 -8.28 1.03 21.91
CA ARG A 161 -6.86 1.35 21.72
C ARG A 161 -6.06 0.08 21.96
N TRP A 162 -5.26 -0.32 20.99
CA TRP A 162 -4.31 -1.41 21.17
C TRP A 162 -2.92 -0.84 21.47
N SER A 163 -2.13 -1.54 22.26
CA SER A 163 -0.79 -1.11 22.65
C SER A 163 0.22 -2.24 22.50
N ASP A 164 0.20 -3.22 23.39
CA ASP A 164 1.17 -4.31 23.41
C ASP A 164 0.92 -5.27 22.24
N GLU A 165 -0.35 -5.37 21.82
CA GLU A 165 -0.79 -6.15 20.67
C GLU A 165 -0.13 -5.70 19.36
N ILE A 166 0.31 -4.45 19.26
CA ILE A 166 0.98 -3.94 18.05
C ILE A 166 2.29 -4.70 17.81
N ALA A 167 3.08 -4.89 18.87
CA ALA A 167 4.37 -5.58 18.77
C ALA A 167 4.19 -7.08 18.46
N ASP A 168 3.17 -7.71 19.04
CA ASP A 168 2.84 -9.10 18.74
C ASP A 168 2.32 -9.27 17.33
N LEU A 169 1.45 -8.38 16.86
CA LEU A 169 0.92 -8.45 15.50
C LEU A 169 2.03 -8.26 14.46
N PHE A 170 3.03 -7.40 14.71
CA PHE A 170 4.23 -7.32 13.88
C PHE A 170 4.99 -8.66 13.82
N ARG A 171 5.18 -9.33 14.96
CA ARG A 171 5.86 -10.64 14.99
C ARG A 171 5.06 -11.72 14.26
N CYS A 172 3.74 -11.73 14.41
CA CYS A 172 2.88 -12.64 13.66
C CYS A 172 2.92 -12.36 12.16
N ALA A 173 2.92 -11.08 11.76
CA ALA A 173 3.07 -10.65 10.38
C ALA A 173 4.36 -11.19 9.74
N ASP A 174 5.49 -11.17 10.47
CA ASP A 174 6.75 -11.71 9.96
C ASP A 174 6.72 -13.22 9.73
N LEU A 175 6.13 -13.96 10.67
CA LEU A 175 5.98 -15.42 10.54
C LEU A 175 5.08 -15.77 9.34
N ILE A 176 3.96 -15.06 9.19
CA ILE A 176 3.07 -15.20 8.04
C ILE A 176 3.81 -14.85 6.74
N ALA A 177 4.58 -13.76 6.71
CA ALA A 177 5.34 -13.35 5.54
C ALA A 177 6.36 -14.42 5.11
N ALA A 178 7.14 -14.94 6.06
CA ALA A 178 8.12 -15.98 5.82
C ALA A 178 7.47 -17.26 5.27
N ALA A 179 6.33 -17.66 5.83
CA ALA A 179 5.62 -18.87 5.42
C ALA A 179 4.89 -18.72 4.08
N ARG A 180 4.35 -17.53 3.78
CA ARG A 180 3.52 -17.28 2.59
C ARG A 180 4.33 -16.89 1.37
N TYR A 181 5.35 -16.05 1.55
CA TYR A 181 6.13 -15.49 0.45
C TYR A 181 7.54 -16.09 0.35
N GLY A 182 8.10 -16.61 1.45
CA GLY A 182 9.45 -17.19 1.47
C GLY A 182 9.59 -18.55 0.78
N ARG A 183 8.48 -19.17 0.37
CA ARG A 183 8.50 -20.36 -0.48
C ARG A 183 8.55 -19.90 -1.94
N SER A 184 9.73 -19.90 -2.55
CA SER A 184 9.85 -19.75 -4.00
C SER A 184 8.91 -20.74 -4.69
N PRO A 185 8.01 -20.29 -5.59
CA PRO A 185 7.29 -21.21 -6.43
C PRO A 185 8.30 -21.79 -7.40
N ILE A 186 8.81 -22.99 -7.12
CA ILE A 186 9.12 -23.89 -8.23
C ILE A 186 7.76 -24.18 -8.85
N THR A 187 7.48 -23.46 -9.94
CA THR A 187 6.30 -23.59 -10.81
C THR A 187 4.94 -23.40 -10.15
N SER A 188 4.40 -22.19 -10.28
CA SER A 188 2.97 -22.02 -10.55
C SER A 188 2.82 -20.89 -11.57
N GLY A 189 3.11 -21.22 -12.82
CA GLY A 189 2.48 -20.58 -13.95
C GLY A 189 0.99 -20.93 -13.92
N GLU A 190 0.29 -20.32 -12.98
CA GLU A 190 -1.15 -20.14 -13.05
C GLU A 190 -1.33 -18.64 -13.23
N GLU A 191 -1.12 -18.24 -14.48
CA GLU A 191 -1.72 -17.02 -15.02
C GLU A 191 -3.22 -17.13 -14.77
N ASP A 192 -3.65 -16.50 -13.68
CA ASP A 192 -5.05 -16.27 -13.38
C ASP A 192 -5.62 -15.49 -14.57
N SER A 193 -6.24 -16.24 -15.49
CA SER A 193 -6.65 -15.82 -16.84
C SER A 193 -7.91 -14.94 -16.78
N GLN A 194 -8.05 -14.13 -15.73
CA GLN A 194 -9.27 -13.40 -15.39
C GLN A 194 -9.15 -11.87 -15.54
N ALA A 195 -8.09 -11.35 -16.14
CA ALA A 195 -7.98 -9.92 -16.46
C ALA A 195 -8.04 -9.70 -17.98
N ALA A 196 -9.24 -9.78 -18.56
CA ALA A 196 -9.48 -9.34 -19.95
C ALA A 196 -9.22 -7.83 -20.15
N TYR A 197 -8.97 -7.08 -19.06
CA TYR A 197 -8.67 -5.66 -19.09
C TYR A 197 -7.51 -5.31 -18.14
N PRO A 198 -6.56 -4.47 -18.57
CA PRO A 198 -5.46 -4.01 -17.73
C PRO A 198 -5.96 -3.20 -16.52
N ALA A 199 -5.25 -3.28 -15.40
CA ALA A 199 -5.56 -2.51 -14.20
C ALA A 199 -5.46 -0.99 -14.47
N LEU A 200 -6.59 -0.29 -14.36
CA LEU A 200 -6.67 1.16 -14.61
C LEU A 200 -6.38 2.00 -13.36
N ILE A 201 -5.61 3.07 -13.54
CA ILE A 201 -5.58 4.24 -12.66
C ILE A 201 -6.57 5.29 -13.16
N TYR A 202 -7.36 5.84 -12.26
CA TYR A 202 -8.38 6.85 -12.59
C TYR A 202 -7.84 8.25 -12.34
N LEU A 203 -7.74 9.05 -13.41
CA LEU A 203 -7.33 10.46 -13.39
C LEU A 203 -8.57 11.35 -13.24
N ARG A 204 -8.54 12.31 -12.32
CA ARG A 204 -9.63 13.29 -12.15
C ARG A 204 -9.34 14.53 -12.99
N ARG A 205 -10.26 14.87 -13.89
CA ARG A 205 -10.21 16.09 -14.73
C ARG A 205 -11.41 16.99 -14.43
N ALA A 206 -11.37 18.26 -14.87
CA ALA A 206 -12.41 19.26 -14.58
C ALA A 206 -13.84 18.81 -14.92
N HIS A 207 -14.01 17.93 -15.91
CA HIS A 207 -15.32 17.45 -16.38
C HIS A 207 -15.44 15.91 -16.38
N GLY A 208 -14.76 15.22 -15.47
CA GLY A 208 -14.99 13.78 -15.26
C GLY A 208 -13.77 12.99 -14.80
N ILE A 209 -13.82 11.69 -15.06
CA ILE A 209 -12.77 10.74 -14.68
C ILE A 209 -12.30 10.01 -15.95
N LEU A 210 -10.99 9.84 -16.10
CA LEU A 210 -10.37 9.04 -17.15
C LEU A 210 -9.68 7.83 -16.52
N GLY A 211 -10.09 6.62 -16.85
CA GLY A 211 -9.34 5.41 -16.49
C GLY A 211 -8.27 5.13 -17.54
N THR A 212 -7.01 5.00 -17.12
CA THR A 212 -5.88 4.65 -18.00
C THR A 212 -5.02 3.60 -17.31
N PRO A 213 -4.54 2.55 -17.99
CA PRO A 213 -3.51 1.66 -17.45
C PRO A 213 -2.25 2.42 -17.03
N LEU A 214 -1.52 1.91 -16.03
CA LEU A 214 -0.20 2.50 -15.73
C LEU A 214 0.80 2.35 -16.88
N THR A 215 0.65 1.32 -17.70
CA THR A 215 1.45 1.10 -18.90
C THR A 215 1.22 2.18 -19.96
N GLU A 216 0.14 2.94 -19.88
CA GLU A 216 -0.10 4.09 -20.77
C GLU A 216 0.46 5.40 -20.20
N ILE A 217 0.90 5.45 -18.93
CA ILE A 217 1.51 6.65 -18.35
C ILE A 217 2.99 6.70 -18.72
N VAL A 218 3.35 7.75 -19.46
CA VAL A 218 4.70 8.03 -19.95
C VAL A 218 5.50 8.84 -18.92
N GLY A 219 4.85 9.81 -18.26
CA GLY A 219 5.53 10.66 -17.29
C GLY A 219 4.60 11.51 -16.44
N LEU A 220 5.14 11.97 -15.33
CA LEU A 220 4.46 12.78 -14.32
C LEU A 220 5.29 14.01 -14.02
N ARG A 221 4.66 15.17 -13.98
CA ARG A 221 5.32 16.44 -13.61
C ARG A 221 4.48 17.24 -12.63
N SER A 222 5.11 17.67 -11.54
CA SER A 222 4.46 18.56 -10.58
C SER A 222 4.15 19.92 -11.24
N SER A 223 2.93 20.38 -11.06
CA SER A 223 2.41 21.66 -11.54
C SER A 223 1.64 22.33 -10.40
N LYS A 224 2.35 23.09 -9.56
CA LYS A 224 1.83 23.63 -8.28
C LYS A 224 1.28 22.49 -7.39
N ASP A 225 0.00 22.57 -7.03
CA ASP A 225 -0.70 21.58 -6.19
C ASP A 225 -1.26 20.40 -6.99
N TYR A 226 -1.01 20.36 -8.31
CA TYR A 226 -1.48 19.36 -9.25
C TYR A 226 -0.31 18.57 -9.84
N THR A 227 -0.64 17.49 -10.57
CA THR A 227 0.31 16.73 -11.37
C THR A 227 -0.16 16.64 -12.80
N GLU A 228 0.70 17.03 -13.74
CA GLU A 228 0.55 16.75 -15.16
C GLU A 228 0.88 15.28 -15.38
N VAL A 229 -0.09 14.51 -15.87
CA VAL A 229 0.03 13.10 -16.24
C VAL A 229 0.05 13.00 -17.76
N TRP A 230 1.18 12.57 -18.30
CA TRP A 230 1.42 12.42 -19.74
C TRP A 230 1.17 10.98 -20.16
N LEU A 231 0.36 10.78 -21.20
CA LEU A 231 -0.12 9.47 -21.65
C LEU A 231 0.45 9.09 -23.03
N VAL A 232 0.49 7.80 -23.35
CA VAL A 232 1.06 7.30 -24.61
C VAL A 232 0.33 7.82 -25.86
N ASP A 233 -0.95 8.20 -25.74
CA ASP A 233 -1.74 8.79 -26.83
C ASP A 233 -1.40 10.27 -27.10
N GLY A 234 -0.43 10.83 -26.37
CA GLY A 234 -0.02 12.23 -26.47
C GLY A 234 -0.80 13.16 -25.53
N ALA A 235 -1.88 12.70 -24.89
CA ALA A 235 -2.67 13.53 -24.01
C ALA A 235 -1.91 13.89 -22.72
N MET A 236 -2.23 15.06 -22.18
CA MET A 236 -1.80 15.48 -20.85
C MET A 236 -3.04 15.76 -20.00
N VAL A 237 -3.12 15.12 -18.84
CA VAL A 237 -4.21 15.29 -17.88
C VAL A 237 -3.67 15.95 -16.62
N LEU A 238 -4.30 17.07 -16.22
CA LEU A 238 -4.00 17.73 -14.96
C LEU A 238 -4.79 17.07 -13.82
N ASP A 239 -4.14 16.19 -13.07
CA ASP A 239 -4.74 15.49 -11.95
C ASP A 239 -4.55 16.28 -10.64
N PRO A 240 -5.59 16.38 -9.77
CA PRO A 240 -5.53 17.13 -8.51
C PRO A 240 -4.65 16.50 -7.43
N ARG A 241 -4.17 15.26 -7.62
CA ARG A 241 -3.21 14.66 -6.68
C ARG A 241 -1.84 15.32 -6.86
N PRO A 242 -1.19 15.79 -5.79
CA PRO A 242 0.17 16.29 -5.87
C PRO A 242 1.15 15.15 -6.20
N LEU A 243 2.31 15.49 -6.76
CA LEU A 243 3.31 14.49 -7.20
C LEU A 243 3.76 13.57 -6.05
N THR A 244 3.78 14.07 -4.81
CA THR A 244 4.10 13.27 -3.61
C THR A 244 3.13 12.12 -3.40
N GLN A 245 1.85 12.31 -3.70
CA GLN A 245 0.85 11.25 -3.64
C GLN A 245 1.04 10.26 -4.79
N TRP A 246 1.37 10.75 -5.98
CA TRP A 246 1.67 9.90 -7.14
C TRP A 246 2.82 8.93 -6.90
N LEU A 247 3.87 9.36 -6.19
CA LEU A 247 5.01 8.50 -5.84
C LEU A 247 4.63 7.27 -5.02
N GLY A 248 3.50 7.30 -4.30
CA GLY A 248 2.97 6.13 -3.58
C GLY A 248 1.95 5.31 -4.37
N LEU A 249 1.64 5.70 -5.62
CA LEU A 249 0.69 5.00 -6.49
C LEU A 249 1.34 4.31 -7.67
N ILE A 250 2.57 4.71 -8.02
CA ILE A 250 3.29 4.19 -9.17
C ILE A 250 4.39 3.23 -8.73
N PRO A 251 4.56 2.07 -9.40
CA PRO A 251 5.61 1.13 -9.07
C PRO A 251 6.99 1.75 -9.29
N PRO A 252 7.87 1.78 -8.28
CA PRO A 252 9.21 2.36 -8.43
C PRO A 252 10.04 1.59 -9.46
N GLY A 253 9.76 0.29 -9.67
CA GLY A 253 10.44 -0.50 -10.70
C GLY A 253 10.11 -0.07 -12.14
N TRP A 254 9.01 0.64 -12.38
CA TRP A 254 8.66 1.17 -13.70
C TRP A 254 8.90 2.68 -13.78
N PHE A 255 8.64 3.40 -12.69
CA PHE A 255 8.67 4.85 -12.65
C PHE A 255 9.88 5.39 -11.89
N VAL A 256 10.74 6.10 -12.61
CA VAL A 256 12.01 6.62 -12.11
C VAL A 256 11.91 8.12 -11.85
N ARG A 257 12.25 8.54 -10.63
CA ARG A 257 12.27 9.95 -10.26
C ARG A 257 13.51 10.66 -10.80
N ILE A 258 13.36 11.32 -11.94
CA ILE A 258 14.47 12.02 -12.61
C ILE A 258 14.73 13.43 -12.08
N HIS A 259 13.73 14.06 -11.48
CA HIS A 259 13.83 15.39 -10.89
C HIS A 259 12.91 15.52 -9.67
N ARG A 260 13.16 16.52 -8.81
CA ARG A 260 12.27 16.79 -7.65
C ARG A 260 10.80 16.99 -8.04
N THR A 261 10.56 17.49 -9.25
CA THR A 261 9.24 17.75 -9.85
C THR A 261 8.88 16.78 -10.98
N ALA A 262 9.66 15.76 -11.29
CA ALA A 262 9.38 14.89 -12.44
C ALA A 262 9.74 13.43 -12.19
N VAL A 263 8.84 12.55 -12.65
CA VAL A 263 8.98 11.09 -12.67
C VAL A 263 8.64 10.61 -14.07
N VAL A 264 9.38 9.65 -14.59
CA VAL A 264 9.12 9.09 -15.93
C VAL A 264 9.03 7.58 -15.85
N ASN A 265 8.21 6.98 -16.69
CA ASN A 265 8.23 5.55 -16.88
C ASN A 265 9.46 5.19 -17.73
N HIS A 266 10.38 4.40 -17.17
CA HIS A 266 11.65 4.10 -17.84
C HIS A 266 11.49 3.29 -19.12
N GLN A 267 10.37 2.56 -19.28
CA GLN A 267 10.04 1.80 -20.49
C GLN A 267 9.84 2.70 -21.71
N PHE A 268 9.47 3.97 -21.49
CA PHE A 268 9.30 4.95 -22.56
C PHE A 268 10.54 5.80 -22.80
N VAL A 269 11.67 5.53 -22.13
CA VAL A 269 12.89 6.31 -22.32
C VAL A 269 13.54 5.93 -23.65
N ARG A 270 13.49 6.85 -24.61
CA ARG A 270 14.11 6.68 -25.93
C ARG A 270 15.61 6.94 -25.89
N GLU A 271 16.01 8.01 -25.20
CA GLU A 271 17.39 8.48 -25.21
C GLU A 271 17.73 9.25 -23.93
N VAL A 272 18.94 9.04 -23.41
CA VAL A 272 19.52 9.85 -22.34
C VAL A 272 20.70 10.63 -22.91
N VAL A 273 20.56 11.95 -23.00
CA VAL A 273 21.54 12.86 -23.61
C VAL A 273 22.33 13.58 -22.54
N ARG A 274 23.65 13.57 -22.67
CA ARG A 274 24.55 14.42 -21.89
C ARG A 274 24.92 15.66 -22.70
N ARG A 275 24.48 16.83 -22.27
CA ARG A 275 24.91 18.11 -22.87
C ARG A 275 26.39 18.38 -22.59
N SER A 276 27.02 19.20 -23.42
CA SER A 276 28.39 19.70 -23.22
C SER A 276 28.61 20.37 -21.86
N SER A 277 27.56 20.97 -21.28
CA SER A 277 27.56 21.53 -19.93
C SER A 277 27.58 20.49 -18.79
N GLY A 278 27.49 19.19 -19.09
CA GLY A 278 27.37 18.12 -18.10
C GLY A 278 25.95 17.94 -17.53
N ALA A 279 24.97 18.69 -18.03
CA ALA A 279 23.55 18.48 -17.74
C ALA A 279 23.05 17.21 -18.46
N TRP A 280 22.25 16.42 -17.74
CA TRP A 280 21.59 15.23 -18.30
C TRP A 280 20.17 15.61 -18.69
N GLN A 281 19.74 15.11 -19.83
CA GLN A 281 18.37 15.22 -20.31
C GLN A 281 17.89 13.88 -20.80
N LEU A 282 16.58 13.70 -20.74
CA LEU A 282 15.92 12.49 -21.15
C LEU A 282 14.91 12.81 -22.25
N ARG A 283 14.83 11.96 -23.28
CA ARG A 283 13.80 11.99 -24.30
C ARG A 283 12.93 10.75 -24.15
N LEU A 284 11.62 10.95 -24.19
CA LEU A 284 10.63 9.89 -24.12
C LEU A 284 10.18 9.52 -25.54
N HIS A 285 9.73 8.29 -25.73
CA HIS A 285 9.03 7.89 -26.95
C HIS A 285 7.79 8.76 -27.15
N ASP A 286 7.54 9.15 -28.39
CA ASP A 286 6.40 9.97 -28.83
C ASP A 286 6.30 11.41 -28.25
N TYR A 287 7.35 11.86 -27.54
CA TYR A 287 7.49 13.22 -27.05
C TYR A 287 8.83 13.85 -27.44
N GLU A 288 8.80 15.03 -28.08
CA GLU A 288 10.03 15.74 -28.51
C GLU A 288 10.69 16.54 -27.38
N ASP A 289 9.93 16.87 -26.33
CA ASP A 289 10.41 17.68 -25.22
C ASP A 289 11.48 16.95 -24.40
N HIS A 290 12.50 17.69 -24.01
CA HIS A 290 13.59 17.18 -23.19
C HIS A 290 13.27 17.36 -21.71
N TRP A 291 13.35 16.26 -20.96
CA TRP A 291 13.11 16.25 -19.52
C TRP A 291 14.44 16.40 -18.77
N PRO A 292 14.63 17.46 -17.96
CA PRO A 292 15.87 17.68 -17.23
C PRO A 292 16.05 16.66 -16.11
N VAL A 293 17.27 16.12 -15.98
CA VAL A 293 17.62 15.13 -14.97
C VAL A 293 18.52 15.76 -13.89
N SER A 294 18.04 15.73 -12.65
CA SER A 294 18.78 16.17 -11.47
C SER A 294 19.96 15.26 -11.14
N ARG A 295 20.92 15.72 -10.32
CA ARG A 295 22.04 14.87 -9.88
C ARG A 295 21.58 13.59 -9.18
N ALA A 296 20.57 13.69 -8.31
CA ALA A 296 19.97 12.55 -7.61
C ALA A 296 19.28 11.58 -8.60
N GLY A 297 18.49 12.12 -9.53
CA GLY A 297 17.81 11.31 -10.55
C GLY A 297 18.74 10.58 -11.52
N ARG A 298 20.01 11.00 -11.64
CA ARG A 298 21.02 10.25 -12.40
C ARG A 298 21.31 8.91 -11.76
N ALA A 299 21.45 8.86 -10.42
CA ALA A 299 21.73 7.61 -9.71
C ALA A 299 20.59 6.60 -9.91
N GLU A 300 19.35 7.08 -9.79
CA GLU A 300 18.14 6.30 -10.04
C GLU A 300 18.07 5.78 -11.49
N LEU A 301 18.31 6.65 -12.48
CA LEU A 301 18.31 6.24 -13.90
C LEU A 301 19.37 5.19 -14.20
N ARG A 302 20.58 5.30 -13.63
CA ARG A 302 21.63 4.30 -13.83
C ARG A 302 21.22 2.93 -13.30
N ALA A 303 20.60 2.89 -12.12
CA ALA A 303 20.12 1.65 -11.52
C ALA A 303 19.05 0.96 -12.39
N HIS A 304 18.19 1.73 -13.07
CA HIS A 304 17.10 1.19 -13.88
C HIS A 304 17.46 0.92 -15.35
N LEU A 305 18.39 1.68 -15.93
CA LEU A 305 18.76 1.59 -17.35
C LEU A 305 20.11 0.88 -17.59
N GLY A 306 20.89 0.61 -16.54
CA GLY A 306 22.20 -0.06 -16.64
C GLY A 306 23.29 0.80 -17.31
N VAL A 307 23.17 2.13 -17.24
CA VAL A 307 24.09 3.13 -17.83
C VAL A 307 24.98 3.85 -16.81
#